data_AF-A0A3M1AYX3-F1
#
_entry.id   AF-A0A3M1AYX3-F1
#
_cell.length_a   1.000
_cell.length_b   1.000
_cell.length_c   1.000
_cell.angle_alpha   90.00
_cell.angle_beta   90.00
_cell.angle_gamma   90.00
#
_symmetry.space_group_name_H-M   'P 1'
#
loop_
_entity.id
_entity.type
_entity.pdbx_description
1 polymer ?
#
loop_
_entity_poly.entity_id
_entity_poly.type
_entity_poly.pdbx_seq_one_letter_code
_entity_poly.pdbx_strand_id
1 'polypeptide(L)'
;KETDAGRRVPAPPPPTIDFATHFVVAAFMGQKRSGGFAITITHVRYEAGTLVVTYRERVPPRGGFVTMALTSPYHIVKLSRQTPSGQTIPKGVPVRFEREG
;
A
#
# COMPACT_ATOMS: atom_id res chain seq x y z
N LYS A 1 -45.92 -0.18 -5.95
CA LYS A 1 -44.87 -1.07 -5.42
C LYS A 1 -43.57 -0.28 -5.46
N GLU A 2 -43.14 0.16 -4.30
CA GLU A 2 -42.06 1.11 -4.08
C GLU A 2 -40.72 0.37 -4.15
N THR A 3 -39.82 0.83 -5.01
CA THR A 3 -38.49 0.25 -5.21
C THR A 3 -37.54 0.78 -4.13
N ASP A 4 -37.14 -0.09 -3.21
CA ASP A 4 -36.05 0.13 -2.26
C ASP A 4 -34.73 0.24 -3.04
N ALA A 5 -34.35 1.47 -3.38
CA ALA A 5 -33.03 1.79 -3.90
C ALA A 5 -32.05 1.69 -2.73
N GLY A 6 -31.43 0.52 -2.58
CA GLY A 6 -30.50 0.19 -1.49
C GLY A 6 -29.61 1.37 -1.09
N ARG A 7 -29.76 1.78 0.17
CA ARG A 7 -29.05 2.92 0.78
C ARG A 7 -27.53 2.75 0.63
N ARG A 8 -26.93 3.44 -0.34
CA ARG A 8 -25.47 3.54 -0.45
C ARG A 8 -24.98 4.39 0.72
N VAL A 9 -24.31 3.78 1.69
CA VAL A 9 -23.56 4.53 2.70
C VAL A 9 -22.39 5.19 1.98
N PRO A 10 -22.23 6.53 2.06
CA PRO A 10 -21.07 7.19 1.49
C PRO A 10 -19.79 6.58 2.07
N ALA A 11 -18.78 6.39 1.24
CA ALA A 11 -17.48 5.97 1.74
C ALA A 11 -17.01 6.99 2.79
N PRO A 12 -16.42 6.54 3.91
CA PRO A 12 -15.86 7.46 4.88
C PRO A 12 -14.84 8.37 4.19
N PRO A 13 -14.71 9.63 4.63
CA PRO A 13 -13.69 10.51 4.10
C PRO A 13 -12.30 9.88 4.31
N PRO A 14 -11.34 10.14 3.39
CA PRO A 14 -9.99 9.66 3.58
C PRO A 14 -9.39 10.24 4.87
N PRO A 15 -8.46 9.53 5.50
CA PRO A 15 -7.80 10.04 6.70
C PRO A 15 -7.02 11.32 6.39
N THR A 16 -7.11 12.32 7.26
CA THR A 16 -6.26 13.50 7.21
C THR A 16 -4.82 13.11 7.57
N ILE A 17 -3.85 13.52 6.74
CA ILE A 17 -2.42 13.28 6.98
C ILE A 17 -1.69 14.63 7.03
N ASP A 18 -1.00 14.88 8.13
CA ASP A 18 -0.05 15.98 8.22
C ASP A 18 1.29 15.55 7.58
N PHE A 19 1.58 16.05 6.38
CA PHE A 19 2.81 15.74 5.64
C PHE A 19 4.07 16.45 6.18
N ALA A 20 3.91 17.38 7.14
CA ALA A 20 5.05 17.93 7.86
C ALA A 20 5.68 16.85 8.75
N THR A 21 4.85 16.12 9.50
CA THR A 21 5.27 15.12 10.49
C THR A 21 5.22 13.68 9.97
N HIS A 22 4.47 13.42 8.91
CA HIS A 22 4.32 12.08 8.32
C HIS A 22 4.66 12.06 6.83
N PHE A 23 4.81 10.85 6.30
CA PHE A 23 4.82 10.60 4.87
C PHE A 23 4.09 9.29 4.58
N VAL A 24 3.87 9.01 3.30
CA VAL A 24 3.23 7.77 2.84
C VAL A 24 4.17 7.00 1.92
N VAL A 25 4.13 5.68 2.04
CA VAL A 25 4.76 4.76 1.09
C VAL A 25 3.65 3.96 0.44
N ALA A 26 3.67 3.92 -0.88
CA ALA A 26 2.70 3.18 -1.67
C ALA A 26 3.42 2.18 -2.56
N ALA A 27 3.00 0.92 -2.51
CA ALA A 27 3.45 -0.14 -3.38
C ALA A 27 2.31 -0.51 -4.34
N PHE A 28 2.58 -0.51 -5.64
CA PHE A 28 1.61 -0.82 -6.68
C PHE A 28 2.10 -1.99 -7.51
N MET A 29 1.23 -2.98 -7.73
CA MET A 29 1.56 -4.17 -8.50
C MET A 29 1.21 -4.04 -9.99
N GLY A 30 0.72 -2.85 -10.40
CA GLY A 30 0.13 -2.58 -11.71
C GLY A 30 -1.21 -3.28 -11.92
N GLN A 31 -1.77 -3.13 -13.12
CA GLN A 31 -3.02 -3.80 -13.50
C GLN A 31 -2.80 -5.32 -13.63
N LYS A 32 -3.73 -6.10 -13.08
CA LYS A 32 -3.83 -7.56 -13.21
C LYS A 32 -5.14 -7.93 -13.90
N ARG A 33 -5.12 -9.01 -14.67
CA ARG A 33 -6.27 -9.48 -15.47
C ARG A 33 -7.26 -10.33 -14.68
N SER A 34 -6.98 -10.61 -13.41
CA SER A 34 -7.83 -11.36 -12.49
C SER A 34 -7.65 -10.87 -11.07
N GLY A 35 -8.51 -11.34 -10.17
CA GLY A 35 -8.33 -11.23 -8.72
C GLY A 35 -7.27 -12.19 -8.19
N GLY A 36 -7.13 -12.24 -6.86
CA GLY A 36 -6.21 -13.14 -6.16
C GLY A 36 -4.80 -12.57 -5.95
N PHE A 37 -4.39 -11.59 -6.77
CA PHE A 37 -3.14 -10.86 -6.56
C PHE A 37 -3.20 -9.94 -5.35
N ALA A 38 -2.10 -9.79 -4.63
CA ALA A 38 -1.93 -8.79 -3.59
C ALA A 38 -0.47 -8.35 -3.49
N ILE A 39 -0.26 -7.14 -2.98
CA ILE A 39 1.06 -6.64 -2.58
C ILE A 39 0.92 -6.11 -1.16
N THR A 40 1.90 -6.38 -0.30
CA THR A 40 1.89 -5.99 1.10
C THR A 40 3.26 -5.47 1.48
N ILE A 41 3.38 -4.17 1.75
CA ILE A 41 4.51 -3.63 2.51
C ILE A 41 4.54 -4.30 3.90
N THR A 42 5.64 -4.97 4.22
CA THR A 42 5.83 -5.71 5.49
C THR A 42 6.78 -5.01 6.44
N HIS A 43 7.76 -4.26 5.93
CA HIS A 43 8.67 -3.50 6.76
C HIS A 43 9.14 -2.22 6.05
N VAL A 44 9.38 -1.17 6.83
CA VAL A 44 10.01 0.06 6.33
C VAL A 44 11.07 0.52 7.33
N ARG A 45 12.29 0.70 6.84
CA ARG A 45 13.43 1.16 7.64
C ARG A 45 14.17 2.27 6.93
N TYR A 46 14.82 3.14 7.70
CA TYR A 46 15.69 4.17 7.18
C TYR A 46 17.13 3.85 7.59
N GLU A 47 17.99 3.60 6.60
CA GLU A 47 19.38 3.21 6.83
C GLU A 47 20.28 3.83 5.75
N ALA A 48 21.47 4.28 6.16
CA ALA A 48 22.47 4.86 5.25
C ALA A 48 21.91 5.94 4.29
N GLY A 49 20.98 6.78 4.75
CA GLY A 49 20.38 7.84 3.93
C GLY A 49 19.32 7.39 2.93
N THR A 50 18.93 6.11 2.95
CA THR A 50 17.95 5.50 2.04
C THR A 50 16.76 4.95 2.82
N LEU A 51 15.56 5.14 2.29
CA LEU A 51 14.37 4.47 2.79
C LEU A 51 14.26 3.10 2.12
N VAL A 52 14.33 2.03 2.90
CA VAL A 52 14.19 0.66 2.42
C VAL A 52 12.83 0.11 2.79
N VAL A 53 12.08 -0.31 1.77
CA VAL A 53 10.71 -0.79 1.86
C VAL A 53 10.69 -2.27 1.48
N THR A 54 10.50 -3.14 2.47
CA THR A 54 10.32 -4.57 2.24
C THR A 54 8.85 -4.86 1.96
N TYR A 55 8.58 -5.65 0.92
CA TYR A 55 7.23 -6.02 0.52
C TYR A 55 7.12 -7.48 0.12
N ARG A 56 5.93 -8.03 0.28
CA ARG A 56 5.57 -9.37 -0.19
C ARG A 56 4.48 -9.30 -1.25
N GLU A 57 4.61 -10.13 -2.28
CA GLU A 57 3.58 -10.32 -3.29
C GLU A 57 2.84 -11.64 -3.06
N ARG A 58 1.52 -11.61 -3.24
CA ARG A 58 0.70 -12.80 -3.41
C ARG A 58 0.36 -12.94 -4.88
N VAL A 59 0.74 -14.07 -5.46
CA VAL A 59 0.38 -14.46 -6.82
C VAL A 59 -0.55 -15.68 -6.71
N PRO A 60 -1.74 -15.66 -7.33
CA PRO A 60 -2.61 -16.83 -7.31
C PRO A 60 -1.93 -18.02 -8.03
N PRO A 61 -2.14 -19.26 -7.57
CA PRO A 61 -1.59 -20.43 -8.24
C PRO A 61 -2.14 -20.56 -9.66
N ARG A 62 -1.35 -21.16 -10.56
CA ARG A 62 -1.78 -21.44 -11.93
C ARG A 62 -3.02 -22.34 -11.90
N GLY A 63 -4.10 -21.92 -12.59
CA GLY A 63 -5.37 -22.65 -12.59
C GLY A 63 -6.19 -22.53 -11.31
N GLY A 64 -5.76 -21.69 -10.35
CA GLY A 64 -6.52 -21.42 -9.14
C GLY A 64 -7.85 -20.72 -9.43
N PHE A 65 -8.84 -20.96 -8.58
CA PHE A 65 -10.12 -20.27 -8.63
C PHE A 65 -9.95 -18.80 -8.24
N VAL A 66 -10.08 -17.89 -9.21
CA VAL A 66 -9.98 -16.44 -9.04
C VAL A 66 -11.11 -15.74 -9.77
N THR A 67 -11.39 -14.49 -9.39
CA THR A 67 -12.36 -13.66 -10.12
C THR A 67 -11.77 -13.18 -11.44
N MET A 68 -12.61 -13.16 -12.49
CA MET A 68 -12.24 -12.68 -13.82
C MET A 68 -12.58 -11.19 -13.97
N ALA A 69 -11.79 -10.35 -13.31
CA ALA A 69 -11.93 -8.90 -13.36
C ALA A 69 -10.56 -8.22 -13.43
N LEU A 70 -10.50 -7.06 -14.08
CA LEU A 70 -9.33 -6.20 -14.00
C LEU A 70 -9.20 -5.68 -12.57
N THR A 71 -8.02 -5.82 -11.99
CA THR A 71 -7.70 -5.32 -10.64
C THR A 71 -6.39 -4.55 -10.67
N SER A 72 -6.16 -3.68 -9.69
CA SER A 72 -4.89 -2.95 -9.52
C SER A 72 -4.46 -3.05 -8.06
N PRO A 73 -3.82 -4.16 -7.63
CA PRO A 73 -3.44 -4.35 -6.24
C PRO A 73 -2.44 -3.29 -5.77
N TYR A 74 -2.69 -2.74 -4.58
CA TYR A 74 -1.82 -1.77 -3.93
C TYR A 74 -1.82 -1.93 -2.41
N HIS A 75 -0.77 -1.42 -1.76
CA HIS A 75 -0.75 -1.22 -0.31
C HIS A 75 -0.11 0.13 -0.01
N ILE A 76 -0.78 0.94 0.82
CA ILE A 76 -0.31 2.28 1.23
C ILE A 76 -0.19 2.30 2.75
N VAL A 77 0.94 2.73 3.26
CA VAL A 77 1.19 2.88 4.69
C VAL A 77 1.56 4.33 5.02
N LYS A 78 1.05 4.82 6.15
CA LYS A 78 1.45 6.10 6.74
C LYS A 78 2.60 5.85 7.73
N LEU A 79 3.65 6.67 7.65
CA LEU A 79 4.83 6.57 8.50
C LEU A 79 5.16 7.91 9.14
N SER A 80 5.67 7.86 10.37
CA SER A 80 6.27 9.02 11.03
C SER A 80 7.56 9.41 10.31
N ARG A 81 7.81 10.71 10.18
CA ARG A 81 9.10 11.22 9.69
C ARG A 81 10.24 10.96 10.68
N GLN A 82 9.95 10.77 11.96
CA GLN A 82 10.93 10.38 12.95
C GLN A 82 11.01 8.86 13.07
N THR A 83 12.23 8.32 12.95
CA THR A 83 12.51 6.92 13.25
C THR A 83 12.32 6.65 14.75
N PRO A 84 12.20 5.37 15.16
CA PRO A 84 12.21 5.01 16.59
C PRO A 84 13.47 5.48 17.34
N SER A 85 14.60 5.66 16.64
CA SER A 85 15.83 6.22 17.21
C SER A 85 15.85 7.74 17.32
N GLY A 86 14.77 8.44 16.94
CA GLY A 86 14.66 9.90 16.96
C GLY A 86 15.25 10.62 15.74
N GLN A 87 15.81 9.87 14.78
CA GLN A 87 16.35 10.44 13.55
C GLN A 87 15.22 10.93 12.64
N THR A 88 15.34 12.15 12.11
CA THR A 88 14.39 12.68 11.13
C THR A 88 14.76 12.22 9.73
N ILE A 89 13.78 11.68 8.99
CA ILE A 89 13.92 11.28 7.58
C ILE A 89 13.74 12.53 6.69
N PRO A 90 14.78 12.97 5.95
CA PRO A 90 14.67 14.10 5.04
C PRO A 90 13.62 13.88 3.93
N LYS A 91 13.15 14.97 3.34
CA LYS A 91 12.37 14.88 2.10
C LYS A 91 13.30 14.53 0.94
N GLY A 92 12.79 13.78 -0.03
CA GLY A 92 13.56 13.44 -1.24
C GLY A 92 14.64 12.38 -1.04
N VAL A 93 14.63 11.63 0.06
CA VAL A 93 15.54 10.49 0.23
C VAL A 93 15.28 9.44 -0.85
N PRO A 94 16.34 8.77 -1.37
CA PRO A 94 16.16 7.62 -2.23
C PRO A 94 15.29 6.56 -1.56
N VAL A 95 14.43 5.91 -2.35
CA VAL A 95 13.58 4.81 -1.89
C VAL A 95 13.96 3.55 -2.66
N ARG A 96 14.23 2.48 -1.92
CA ARG A 96 14.51 1.15 -2.46
C ARG A 96 13.41 0.20 -2.03
N PHE A 97 12.88 -0.57 -2.98
CA PHE A 97 11.92 -1.62 -2.72
C PHE A 97 12.61 -2.98 -2.78
N GLU A 98 12.48 -3.76 -1.72
CA GLU A 98 13.05 -5.11 -1.59
C GLU A 98 11.91 -6.11 -1.45
N ARG A 99 11.92 -7.15 -2.28
CA ARG A 99 10.95 -8.22 -2.15
C ARG A 99 11.38 -9.13 -0.99
N GLU A 100 10.45 -9.46 -0.11
CA GLU A 100 10.63 -10.48 0.92
C GLU A 100 10.86 -11.85 0.25
N GLY A 101 11.91 -12.54 0.70
CA GLY A 101 12.37 -13.82 0.15
C GLY A 101 11.38 -14.96 0.32
#